data_AF-A0A959T444-F1
#
_entry.id   AF-A0A959T444-F1
#
_cell.length_a   1.000
_cell.length_b   1.000
_cell.length_c   1.000
_cell.angle_alpha   90.00
_cell.angle_beta   90.00
_cell.angle_gamma   90.00
#
_symmetry.space_group_name_H-M   'P 1'
#
loop_
_entity.id
_entity.type
_entity.pdbx_description
1 polymer ?
#
loop_
_entity_poly.entity_id
_entity_poly.type
_entity_poly.pdbx_seq_one_letter_code
_entity_poly.pdbx_strand_id
1 'polypeptide(L)'
;CDPLEVRLELKDDRDVTLFLEHHAHELDQFELVRERPDENVGHSKAELDRAAMDRSTGRTIAEMLDGINGVDLQQSGPTISKPVIRGLSGNRVLLLN
;
A
#
# COMPACT_ATOMS: atom_id res chain seq x y z
N CYS A 1 19.31 11.49 -12.31
CA CYS A 1 19.88 10.93 -13.53
C CYS A 1 21.33 11.35 -13.58
N ASP A 2 22.24 10.42 -13.35
CA ASP A 2 23.65 10.72 -13.31
C ASP A 2 24.25 10.55 -14.72
N PRO A 3 25.20 11.40 -15.11
CA PRO A 3 25.83 11.31 -16.43
C PRO A 3 26.70 10.05 -16.53
N LEU A 4 26.56 9.29 -17.63
CA LEU A 4 27.47 8.19 -17.96
C LEU A 4 28.62 8.71 -18.82
N GLU A 5 29.83 8.73 -18.27
CA GLU A 5 31.05 9.07 -19.02
C GLU A 5 31.77 7.81 -19.52
N VAL A 6 31.85 7.63 -20.85
CA VAL A 6 32.59 6.53 -21.48
C VAL A 6 33.69 7.09 -22.36
N ARG A 7 34.93 6.64 -22.13
CA ARG A 7 36.08 6.96 -22.99
C ARG A 7 36.24 5.84 -24.03
N LEU A 8 36.13 6.19 -25.32
CA LEU A 8 36.29 5.27 -26.44
C LEU A 8 37.60 5.56 -27.18
N GLU A 9 38.46 4.56 -27.31
CA GLU A 9 39.61 4.60 -28.21
C GLU A 9 39.26 3.86 -29.50
N LEU A 10 39.14 4.60 -30.61
CA LEU A 10 38.80 4.05 -31.92
C LEU A 10 40.09 3.73 -32.69
N LYS A 11 40.24 2.48 -33.12
CA LYS A 11 41.38 2.02 -33.93
C LYS A 11 40.96 1.62 -35.35
N ASP A 12 39.67 1.38 -35.55
CA ASP A 12 38.99 0.98 -36.78
C ASP A 12 37.48 1.30 -36.67
N ASP A 13 36.73 1.06 -37.74
CA ASP A 13 35.29 1.30 -37.79
C ASP A 13 34.55 0.32 -36.85
N ARG A 14 33.80 0.87 -35.89
CA ARG A 14 33.11 0.09 -34.86
C ARG A 14 31.79 0.71 -34.43
N ASP A 15 30.76 -0.12 -34.33
CA ASP A 15 29.48 0.22 -33.71
C ASP A 15 29.49 -0.09 -32.20
N VAL A 16 29.11 0.89 -31.38
CA VAL A 16 29.01 0.76 -29.92
C VAL A 16 27.64 1.24 -29.45
N THR A 17 26.87 0.34 -28.84
CA THR A 17 25.57 0.66 -28.23
C THR A 17 25.74 0.87 -26.74
N LEU A 18 25.40 2.07 -26.25
CA LEU A 18 25.44 2.42 -24.83
C LEU A 18 24.02 2.39 -24.25
N PHE A 19 23.80 1.56 -23.22
CA PHE A 19 22.55 1.52 -22.47
C PHE A 19 22.68 2.43 -21.26
N LEU A 20 21.79 3.43 -21.17
CA LEU A 20 21.74 4.32 -20.01
C LEU A 20 20.80 3.73 -18.98
N GLU A 21 21.33 3.43 -17.79
CA GLU A 21 20.52 3.00 -16.65
C GLU A 21 19.74 4.19 -16.10
N HIS A 22 18.41 4.13 -16.17
CA HIS A 22 17.52 5.11 -15.55
C HIS A 22 16.90 4.49 -14.31
N HIS A 23 17.61 4.52 -13.19
CA HIS A 23 17.00 4.16 -11.91
C HIS A 23 16.07 5.29 -11.46
N ALA A 24 14.79 4.98 -11.34
CA ALA A 24 13.87 5.84 -10.62
C ALA A 24 14.28 5.84 -9.14
N HIS A 25 14.77 6.97 -8.63
CA HIS A 25 14.93 7.13 -7.20
C HIS A 25 13.53 7.19 -6.57
N GLU A 26 13.14 6.11 -5.91
CA GLU A 26 11.97 6.13 -5.05
C GLU A 26 12.28 7.08 -3.87
N LEU A 27 11.36 8.01 -3.59
CA LEU A 27 11.55 8.97 -2.51
C LEU A 27 11.58 8.20 -1.19
N ASP A 28 12.65 8.37 -0.41
CA ASP A 28 12.67 7.90 0.98
C ASP A 28 11.46 8.49 1.70
N GLN A 29 10.62 7.59 2.22
CA GLN A 29 9.39 7.97 2.90
C GLN A 29 9.74 8.82 4.12
N PHE A 30 9.43 10.12 4.04
CA PHE A 30 9.56 11.02 5.18
C PHE A 30 8.46 10.69 6.21
N GLU A 31 8.81 10.00 7.28
CA GLU A 31 7.91 9.74 8.40
C GLU A 31 8.06 10.82 9.48
N LEU A 32 7.15 11.79 9.46
CA LEU A 32 7.02 12.77 10.54
C LEU A 32 6.29 12.11 11.71
N VAL A 33 7.03 11.47 12.61
CA VAL A 33 6.50 11.00 13.90
C VAL A 33 6.27 12.22 14.80
N ARG A 34 5.09 12.83 14.68
CA ARG A 34 4.50 13.63 15.76
C ARG A 34 3.56 12.73 16.55
N GLU A 35 3.68 12.77 17.87
CA GLU A 35 2.57 12.35 18.74
C GLU A 35 1.40 13.31 18.43
N ARG A 36 0.49 12.83 17.59
CA ARG A 36 -0.61 13.63 17.04
C ARG A 36 -1.69 13.71 18.12
N PRO A 37 -2.04 14.90 18.65
CA PRO A 37 -3.25 15.04 19.44
C PRO A 37 -4.43 14.61 18.57
N ASP A 38 -5.35 13.83 19.14
CA ASP A 38 -6.41 13.05 18.48
C ASP A 38 -6.91 13.68 17.17
N GLU A 39 -6.34 13.26 16.03
CA GLU A 39 -6.67 13.80 14.70
C GLU A 39 -8.08 13.40 14.24
N ASN A 40 -8.75 12.55 15.00
CA ASN A 40 -10.05 12.00 14.65
C ASN A 40 -11.22 12.77 15.29
N VAL A 41 -11.00 13.92 15.92
CA VAL A 41 -12.10 14.75 16.46
C VAL A 41 -13.03 15.15 15.31
N GLY A 42 -14.18 14.47 15.22
CA GLY A 42 -15.21 14.66 14.19
C GLY A 42 -15.19 13.65 13.03
N HIS A 43 -14.20 12.76 12.93
CA HIS A 43 -14.16 11.70 11.93
C HIS A 43 -14.78 10.40 12.47
N SER A 44 -15.56 9.70 11.65
CA SER A 44 -16.13 8.40 12.01
C SER A 44 -15.01 7.36 12.16
N LYS A 45 -14.75 6.92 13.38
CA LYS A 45 -13.87 5.80 13.71
C LYS A 45 -14.72 4.58 14.09
N ALA A 46 -14.37 3.42 13.55
CA ALA A 46 -14.90 2.14 13.98
C ALA A 46 -13.73 1.23 14.39
N GLU A 47 -13.88 0.53 15.50
CA GLU A 47 -12.85 -0.34 16.06
C GLU A 47 -13.49 -1.69 16.41
N LEU A 48 -12.86 -2.79 16.00
CA LEU A 48 -13.26 -4.12 16.43
C LEU A 48 -12.47 -4.47 17.69
N ASP A 49 -13.16 -4.56 18.83
CA ASP A 49 -12.54 -4.97 20.08
C ASP A 49 -12.24 -6.47 20.13
N ARG A 50 -11.45 -6.88 21.13
CA ARG A 50 -11.06 -8.28 21.34
C ARG A 50 -12.28 -9.21 21.42
N ALA A 51 -13.32 -8.82 22.14
CA ALA A 51 -14.51 -9.64 22.35
C ALA A 51 -15.34 -9.79 21.07
N ALA A 52 -15.36 -8.78 20.19
CA ALA A 52 -15.98 -8.84 18.87
C ALA A 52 -15.18 -9.77 17.95
N MET A 53 -13.84 -9.69 17.98
CA MET A 53 -12.97 -10.60 17.23
C MET A 53 -13.15 -12.05 17.67
N ASP A 54 -13.18 -12.30 18.99
CA ASP A 54 -13.35 -13.64 19.56
C ASP A 54 -14.72 -14.23 19.21
N ARG A 55 -15.77 -13.40 19.15
CA ARG A 55 -17.10 -13.84 18.69
C ARG A 55 -17.16 -14.14 17.19
N SER A 56 -16.21 -13.61 16.41
CA SER A 56 -16.08 -13.86 14.98
C SER A 56 -15.07 -14.97 14.63
N THR A 57 -14.65 -15.78 15.60
CA THR A 57 -13.77 -16.93 15.35
C THR A 57 -14.27 -17.79 14.19
N GLY A 58 -13.37 -18.11 13.26
CA GLY A 58 -13.69 -18.88 12.05
C GLY A 58 -14.17 -18.04 10.86
N ARG A 59 -14.34 -16.72 11.04
CA ARG A 59 -14.60 -15.78 9.95
C ARG A 59 -13.30 -15.20 9.40
N THR A 60 -13.33 -14.86 8.13
CA THR A 60 -12.29 -14.09 7.44
C THR A 60 -12.28 -12.64 7.91
N ILE A 61 -11.15 -11.95 7.73
CA ILE A 61 -11.02 -10.51 8.04
C ILE A 61 -12.07 -9.69 7.29
N ALA A 62 -12.37 -10.05 6.03
CA ALA A 62 -13.41 -9.38 5.25
C ALA A 62 -14.79 -9.49 5.95
N GLU A 63 -15.19 -10.69 6.34
CA GLU A 63 -16.45 -10.93 7.07
C GLU A 63 -16.48 -10.24 8.45
N MET A 64 -15.32 -10.05 9.09
CA MET A 64 -15.23 -9.28 10.33
C MET A 64 -15.48 -7.78 10.11
N LEU A 65 -15.18 -7.26 8.91
CA LEU A 65 -15.34 -5.85 8.56
C LEU A 65 -16.72 -5.51 7.95
N ASP A 66 -17.48 -6.50 7.47
CA ASP A 66 -18.81 -6.34 6.85
C ASP A 66 -19.84 -5.63 7.77
N GLY A 67 -19.68 -5.76 9.08
CA GLY A 67 -20.56 -5.12 10.07
C GLY A 67 -20.24 -3.64 10.37
N ILE A 68 -19.20 -3.08 9.75
CA ILE A 68 -18.76 -1.71 10.01
C ILE A 68 -19.48 -0.75 9.06
N ASN A 69 -20.12 0.29 9.60
CA ASN A 69 -20.80 1.30 8.80
C ASN A 69 -19.86 1.95 7.76
N GLY A 70 -20.26 1.89 6.50
CA GLY A 70 -19.50 2.42 5.37
C GLY A 70 -18.41 1.47 4.85
N VAL A 71 -18.41 0.21 5.29
CA VAL A 71 -17.66 -0.89 4.69
C VAL A 71 -18.62 -1.79 3.93
N ASP A 72 -18.30 -2.08 2.68
CA ASP A 72 -18.97 -3.06 1.83
C ASP A 72 -17.98 -4.17 1.44
N LEU A 73 -18.47 -5.36 1.10
CA LEU A 73 -17.64 -6.45 0.61
C LEU A 73 -17.76 -6.66 -0.90
N GLN A 74 -16.64 -6.57 -1.61
CA GLN A 74 -16.52 -6.98 -3.00
C GLN A 74 -16.06 -8.43 -3.08
N GLN A 75 -17.01 -9.34 -3.35
CA GLN A 75 -16.74 -10.76 -3.52
C GLN A 75 -16.25 -11.06 -4.93
N SER A 76 -15.24 -11.92 -5.05
CA SER A 76 -14.67 -12.41 -6.30
C SER A 76 -14.54 -13.94 -6.23
N GLY A 77 -15.67 -14.60 -6.46
CA GLY A 77 -15.78 -16.04 -6.26
C GLY A 77 -15.99 -16.42 -4.78
N PRO A 78 -15.97 -17.73 -4.47
CA PRO A 78 -16.44 -18.24 -3.18
C PRO A 78 -15.50 -17.98 -2.01
N THR A 79 -14.25 -17.60 -2.25
CA THR A 79 -13.22 -17.52 -1.19
C THR A 79 -12.51 -16.16 -1.10
N ILE A 80 -12.73 -15.25 -2.06
CA ILE A 80 -12.06 -13.96 -2.09
C ILE A 80 -13.08 -12.86 -1.84
N SER A 81 -12.92 -12.14 -0.73
CA SER A 81 -13.74 -10.98 -0.38
C SER A 81 -12.82 -9.81 -0.04
N LYS A 82 -12.97 -8.68 -0.74
CA LYS A 82 -12.20 -7.45 -0.53
C LYS A 82 -13.09 -6.38 0.11
N PRO A 83 -12.71 -5.79 1.26
CA PRO A 83 -13.47 -4.68 1.84
C PRO A 83 -13.31 -3.41 0.99
N VAL A 84 -14.41 -2.69 0.83
CA VAL A 84 -14.55 -1.41 0.12
C VAL A 84 -15.06 -0.38 1.12
N ILE A 85 -14.35 0.73 1.30
CA ILE A 85 -14.72 1.74 2.30
C ILE A 85 -15.29 2.94 1.55
N ARG A 86 -16.60 3.19 1.68
CA ARG A 86 -17.31 4.30 1.00
C ARG A 86 -17.06 4.35 -0.52
N GLY A 87 -17.07 3.19 -1.18
CA GLY A 87 -16.84 3.06 -2.63
C GLY A 87 -15.38 3.13 -3.07
N LEU A 88 -14.43 3.29 -2.13
CA LEU A 88 -12.99 3.24 -2.42
C LEU A 88 -12.47 1.82 -2.18
N SER A 89 -11.91 1.21 -3.24
CA SER A 89 -11.20 -0.06 -3.18
C SER A 89 -9.70 0.17 -3.40
N GLY A 90 -8.84 -0.41 -2.55
CA GLY A 90 -7.39 -0.22 -2.63
C GLY A 90 -6.61 -0.75 -1.42
N ASN A 91 -5.30 -0.87 -1.57
CA ASN A 91 -4.38 -1.37 -0.53
C ASN A 91 -3.94 -0.23 0.39
N ARG A 92 -4.60 -0.04 1.53
CA ARG A 92 -4.02 0.67 2.67
C ARG A 92 -4.34 -0.09 3.95
N VAL A 93 -3.84 -1.32 4.04
CA VAL A 93 -3.83 -2.11 5.27
C VAL A 93 -2.50 -1.85 5.95
N LEU A 94 -2.52 -1.13 7.08
CA LEU A 94 -1.36 -0.98 7.95
C LEU A 94 -1.41 -2.10 9.00
N LEU A 95 -0.40 -2.96 9.01
CA LEU A 95 -0.21 -3.94 10.08
C LEU A 95 0.72 -3.32 11.12
N LEU A 96 0.20 -3.10 12.33
CA LEU A 96 0.97 -2.65 13.50
C LEU A 96 1.23 -3.89 14.38
N ASN A 97 2.50 -4.17 14.66
CA ASN A 97 2.93 -5.22 15.61
C ASN A 97 3.26 -4.61 16.97
#